data_AF-A0A956LXG0-F1
#
_entry.id   AF-A0A956LXG0-F1
#
_cell.length_a   1.000
_cell.length_b   1.000
_cell.length_c   1.000
_cell.angle_alpha   90.00
_cell.angle_beta   90.00
_cell.angle_gamma   90.00
#
_symmetry.space_group_name_H-M   'P 1'
#
loop_
_entity.id
_entity.type
_entity.pdbx_description
1 polymer ?
#
loop_
_entity_poly.entity_id
_entity_poly.type
_entity_poly.pdbx_seq_one_letter_code
_entity_poly.pdbx_strand_id
1 'polypeptide(L)'
;MVARLNGMALGGGLELALSCDSIVASAKAVLAFPETGIGIYPGLGGTQRTSRRIGKALTKWLVYTGQFLDAVTAEKIGLIDWAGPYAGLDRAVLQAIDQGKRALERRGPARSRQAVLGAIGSDPMMAGLVGLFERVSIAAVMAEAGTVGSVGPGATGPSATGAGPARSGPAGAGPARSGPAGAGPVRPGTPATGSANGGTSSGRGANGGPAGKEAAAVAAAEKILGKIRTKAPIALRLSEELIEKGGDAALDDGLAMEMAHMEEIFRSEDAIEGLSSVGRKQPAFRGR
;
A
#
# COMPACT_ATOMS: atom_id res chain seq x y z
N MET A 1 5.62 17.44 14.66
CA MET A 1 7.01 17.10 14.31
C MET A 1 7.17 16.98 12.80
N VAL A 2 8.35 17.32 12.26
CA VAL A 2 8.69 17.13 10.84
C VAL A 2 9.81 16.10 10.73
N ALA A 3 9.58 15.03 9.97
CA ALA A 3 10.61 14.06 9.62
C ALA A 3 11.42 14.58 8.43
N ARG A 4 12.75 14.62 8.58
CA ARG A 4 13.70 15.03 7.55
C ARG A 4 14.51 13.80 7.11
N LEU A 5 14.27 13.31 5.91
CA LEU A 5 14.92 12.09 5.39
C LEU A 5 16.05 12.43 4.42
N ASN A 6 17.28 11.97 4.72
CA ASN A 6 18.45 12.12 3.85
C ASN A 6 19.16 10.78 3.61
N GLY A 7 18.41 9.80 3.11
CA GLY A 7 18.90 8.43 2.93
C GLY A 7 17.77 7.42 3.09
N MET A 8 18.12 6.23 3.54
CA MET A 8 17.14 5.16 3.69
C MET A 8 16.28 5.36 4.95
N ALA A 9 14.97 5.19 4.81
CA ALA A 9 14.01 5.05 5.89
C ALA A 9 13.30 3.70 5.70
N LEU A 10 13.79 2.67 6.38
CA LEU A 10 13.29 1.30 6.25
C LEU A 10 12.69 0.86 7.58
N GLY A 11 11.57 0.15 7.53
CA GLY A 11 10.92 -0.40 8.71
C GLY A 11 10.69 0.62 9.80
N GLY A 12 11.24 0.37 10.99
CA GLY A 12 11.21 1.31 12.13
C GLY A 12 11.56 2.76 11.79
N GLY A 13 12.50 2.99 10.86
CA GLY A 13 12.82 4.35 10.40
C GLY A 13 11.70 5.01 9.60
N LEU A 14 10.99 4.24 8.78
CA LEU A 14 9.79 4.70 8.06
C LEU A 14 8.59 4.85 9.01
N GLU A 15 8.41 3.92 9.94
CA GLU A 15 7.36 3.97 10.97
C GLU A 15 7.49 5.23 11.82
N LEU A 16 8.72 5.55 12.26
CA LEU A 16 9.03 6.79 12.96
C LEU A 16 8.72 8.01 12.10
N ALA A 17 9.13 8.01 10.82
CA ALA A 17 8.82 9.11 9.91
C ALA A 17 7.30 9.30 9.73
N LEU A 18 6.54 8.21 9.62
CA LEU A 18 5.09 8.22 9.50
C LEU A 18 4.38 8.74 10.74
N SER A 19 5.00 8.63 11.92
CA SER A 19 4.49 9.22 13.16
C SER A 19 4.57 10.75 13.19
N CYS A 20 5.38 11.36 12.30
CA CYS A 20 5.48 12.81 12.18
C CYS A 20 4.33 13.42 11.36
N ASP A 21 4.08 14.70 11.59
CA ASP A 21 3.03 15.46 10.90
C ASP A 21 3.34 15.60 9.41
N SER A 22 4.61 15.93 9.12
CA SER A 22 5.13 16.09 7.78
C SER A 22 6.40 15.27 7.58
N ILE A 23 6.57 14.72 6.38
CA ILE A 23 7.77 14.01 5.96
C ILE A 23 8.32 14.70 4.73
N VAL A 24 9.54 15.22 4.84
CA VAL A 24 10.27 15.82 3.73
C VAL A 24 11.54 15.01 3.49
N ALA A 25 11.88 14.77 2.23
CA ALA A 25 12.96 13.87 1.88
C ALA A 25 13.87 14.46 0.79
N SER A 26 15.17 14.14 0.87
CA SER A 26 16.06 14.30 -0.28
C SER A 26 15.62 13.34 -1.40
N ALA A 27 15.80 13.71 -2.67
CA ALA A 27 15.42 12.88 -3.82
C ALA A 27 16.13 11.52 -3.86
N LYS A 28 17.28 11.39 -3.19
CA LYS A 28 18.00 10.12 -3.03
C LYS A 28 17.47 9.21 -1.92
N ALA A 29 16.50 9.68 -1.14
CA ALA A 29 15.97 8.89 -0.05
C ALA A 29 15.17 7.69 -0.58
N VAL A 30 15.19 6.60 0.18
CA VAL A 30 14.53 5.35 -0.18
C VAL A 30 13.71 4.88 1.01
N LEU A 31 12.47 4.51 0.75
CA LEU A 31 11.48 4.13 1.74
C LEU A 31 11.06 2.69 1.49
N ALA A 32 10.97 1.85 2.53
CA ALA A 32 10.47 0.49 2.37
C ALA A 32 9.96 -0.11 3.68
N PHE A 33 9.13 -1.14 3.54
CA PHE A 33 8.74 -2.07 4.60
C PHE A 33 9.30 -3.47 4.32
N PRO A 34 10.56 -3.76 4.67
CA PRO A 34 11.19 -5.05 4.39
C PRO A 34 10.71 -6.21 5.28
N GLU A 35 9.87 -5.93 6.29
CA GLU A 35 9.51 -6.80 7.41
C GLU A 35 9.03 -8.18 6.98
N THR A 36 8.14 -8.25 5.98
CA THR A 36 7.58 -9.53 5.51
C THR A 36 8.64 -10.45 4.91
N GLY A 37 9.78 -9.88 4.49
CA GLY A 37 10.95 -10.62 4.02
C GLY A 37 11.87 -11.11 5.13
N ILE A 38 11.66 -10.70 6.39
CA ILE A 38 12.42 -11.12 7.57
C ILE A 38 11.51 -11.75 8.64
N GLY A 39 10.32 -12.20 8.26
CA GLY A 39 9.45 -12.98 9.13
C GLY A 39 8.54 -12.19 10.05
N ILE A 40 8.48 -10.87 9.92
CA ILE A 40 7.63 -10.00 10.75
C ILE A 40 6.76 -9.08 9.89
N TYR A 41 5.88 -8.29 10.48
CA TYR A 41 5.11 -7.25 9.77
C TYR A 41 5.51 -5.85 10.28
N PRO A 42 5.22 -4.77 9.53
CA PRO A 42 5.46 -3.40 10.00
C PRO A 42 4.62 -3.06 11.24
N GLY A 43 5.29 -2.74 12.34
CA GLY A 43 4.67 -2.36 13.61
C GLY A 43 4.64 -0.86 13.82
N LEU A 44 4.45 -0.42 15.06
CA LEU A 44 4.52 1.00 15.47
C LEU A 44 3.60 1.94 14.67
N GLY A 45 2.52 1.39 14.11
CA GLY A 45 1.55 2.05 13.23
C GLY A 45 1.98 2.14 11.78
N GLY A 46 2.95 1.34 11.33
CA GLY A 46 3.38 1.25 9.93
C GLY A 46 2.23 0.84 9.01
N THR A 47 1.46 -0.19 9.37
CA THR A 47 0.27 -0.60 8.61
C THR A 47 -0.83 0.47 8.66
N GLN A 48 -0.96 1.13 9.80
CA GLN A 48 -2.04 2.07 10.10
C GLN A 48 -1.86 3.43 9.43
N ARG A 49 -0.71 4.07 9.64
CA ARG A 49 -0.41 5.42 9.13
C ARG A 49 -0.18 5.40 7.62
N THR A 50 0.37 4.33 7.07
CA THR A 50 0.53 4.17 5.61
C THR A 50 -0.84 4.10 4.93
N SER A 51 -1.77 3.29 5.46
CA SER A 51 -3.14 3.19 4.91
C SER A 51 -3.85 4.54 4.89
N ARG A 52 -3.67 5.36 5.93
CA ARG A 52 -4.22 6.72 6.04
C ARG A 52 -3.57 7.72 5.09
N ARG A 53 -2.32 7.49 4.67
CA ARG A 53 -1.61 8.34 3.69
C ARG A 53 -1.89 7.96 2.25
N ILE A 54 -1.88 6.67 1.91
CA ILE A 54 -1.89 6.22 0.51
C ILE A 54 -2.99 5.19 0.19
N GLY A 55 -3.89 4.93 1.14
CA GLY A 55 -4.94 3.92 1.01
C GLY A 55 -4.43 2.49 1.17
N LYS A 56 -5.36 1.56 1.37
CA LYS A 56 -5.05 0.15 1.64
C LYS A 56 -4.31 -0.52 0.48
N ALA A 57 -4.73 -0.32 -0.76
CA ALA A 57 -4.17 -1.01 -1.92
C ALA A 57 -2.66 -0.73 -2.09
N LEU A 58 -2.24 0.54 -2.03
CA LEU A 58 -0.82 0.89 -2.11
C LEU A 58 -0.05 0.49 -0.84
N THR A 59 -0.71 0.46 0.32
CA THR A 59 -0.12 -0.06 1.56
C THR A 59 0.19 -1.55 1.43
N LYS A 60 -0.79 -2.36 1.00
CA LYS A 60 -0.60 -3.79 0.70
C LYS A 60 0.54 -4.00 -0.28
N TRP A 61 0.62 -3.21 -1.34
CA TRP A 61 1.73 -3.28 -2.29
C TRP A 61 3.09 -3.10 -1.61
N LEU A 62 3.27 -2.02 -0.84
CA LEU A 62 4.54 -1.76 -0.17
C LEU A 62 4.90 -2.84 0.85
N VAL A 63 3.94 -3.24 1.69
CA VAL A 63 4.16 -4.18 2.79
C VAL A 63 4.34 -5.62 2.28
N TYR A 64 3.51 -6.08 1.36
CA TYR A 64 3.56 -7.46 0.88
C TYR A 64 4.78 -7.72 0.00
N THR A 65 5.23 -6.72 -0.75
CA THR A 65 6.39 -6.91 -1.65
C THR A 65 7.71 -6.54 -1.00
N GLY A 66 7.68 -5.70 0.05
CA GLY A 66 8.86 -5.03 0.59
C GLY A 66 9.57 -4.16 -0.45
N GLN A 67 8.80 -3.57 -1.36
CA GLN A 67 9.35 -2.76 -2.46
C GLN A 67 10.10 -1.55 -1.90
N PHE A 68 11.32 -1.35 -2.38
CA PHE A 68 12.09 -0.14 -2.16
C PHE A 68 11.52 0.95 -3.06
N LEU A 69 11.02 2.00 -2.44
CA LEU A 69 10.34 3.13 -3.06
C LEU A 69 11.23 4.36 -3.00
N ASP A 70 11.53 4.96 -4.14
CA ASP A 70 12.26 6.24 -4.16
C ASP A 70 11.37 7.38 -3.66
N ALA A 71 12.01 8.43 -3.11
CA ALA A 71 11.31 9.56 -2.52
C ALA A 71 10.39 10.32 -3.50
N VAL A 72 10.76 10.42 -4.77
CA VAL A 72 9.96 11.15 -5.77
C VAL A 72 8.64 10.39 -6.02
N THR A 73 8.71 9.07 -6.16
CA THR A 73 7.51 8.24 -6.24
C THR A 73 6.71 8.29 -4.94
N ALA A 74 7.37 8.27 -3.77
CA ALA A 74 6.71 8.39 -2.47
C ALA A 74 5.93 9.70 -2.32
N GLU A 75 6.48 10.82 -2.76
CA GLU A 75 5.78 12.12 -2.80
C GLU A 75 4.58 12.06 -3.75
N LYS A 76 4.80 11.54 -4.97
CA LYS A 76 3.75 11.43 -6.00
C LYS A 76 2.52 10.67 -5.52
N ILE A 77 2.71 9.57 -4.79
CA ILE A 77 1.59 8.77 -4.25
C ILE A 77 1.03 9.35 -2.94
N GLY A 78 1.65 10.39 -2.37
CA GLY A 78 1.24 11.04 -1.13
C GLY A 78 1.69 10.32 0.15
N LEU A 79 2.68 9.43 0.06
CA LEU A 79 3.28 8.78 1.24
C LEU A 79 4.13 9.78 2.04
N ILE A 80 4.80 10.70 1.35
CA ILE A 80 5.52 11.82 1.97
C ILE A 80 5.02 13.13 1.40
N ASP A 81 5.37 14.23 2.06
CA ASP A 81 4.82 15.55 1.78
C ASP A 81 5.68 16.36 0.80
N TRP A 82 6.98 16.03 0.69
CA TRP A 82 7.89 16.64 -0.28
C TRP A 82 9.13 15.79 -0.56
N ALA A 83 9.59 15.73 -1.82
CA ALA A 83 10.88 15.21 -2.21
C ALA A 83 11.64 16.19 -3.13
N GLY A 84 12.93 16.39 -2.88
CA GLY A 84 13.73 17.24 -3.76
C GLY A 84 15.23 17.25 -3.46
N PRO A 85 16.01 18.11 -4.12
CA PRO A 85 17.46 18.16 -3.94
C PRO A 85 17.85 18.38 -2.48
N TYR A 86 18.98 17.79 -2.04
CA TYR A 86 19.47 17.92 -0.67
C TYR A 86 19.60 19.38 -0.21
N ALA A 87 20.07 20.26 -1.09
CA ALA A 87 20.21 21.70 -0.82
C ALA A 87 18.87 22.40 -0.47
N GLY A 88 17.73 21.84 -0.89
CA GLY A 88 16.41 22.36 -0.59
C GLY A 88 15.77 21.78 0.67
N LEU A 89 16.40 20.78 1.30
CA LEU A 89 15.74 19.97 2.34
C LEU A 89 15.43 20.78 3.61
N ASP A 90 16.35 21.64 4.06
CA ASP A 90 16.15 22.45 5.26
C ASP A 90 15.09 23.53 5.04
N ARG A 91 15.02 24.10 3.82
CA ARG A 91 13.94 24.99 3.41
C ARG A 91 12.59 24.27 3.46
N ALA A 92 12.50 23.04 2.95
CA ALA A 92 11.28 22.25 2.99
C ALA A 92 10.84 21.93 4.43
N VAL A 93 11.79 21.68 5.34
CA VAL A 93 11.50 21.53 6.78
C VAL A 93 10.87 22.79 7.35
N LEU A 94 11.48 23.97 7.12
CA LEU A 94 10.95 25.24 7.62
C LEU A 94 9.55 25.53 7.08
N GLN A 95 9.31 25.24 5.80
CA GLN A 95 7.98 25.37 5.19
C GLN A 95 6.96 24.43 5.83
N ALA A 96 7.33 23.18 6.12
CA ALA A 96 6.46 22.24 6.81
C ALA A 96 6.15 22.66 8.25
N ILE A 97 7.12 23.28 8.94
CA ILE A 97 6.91 23.85 10.28
C ILE A 97 5.91 25.02 10.22
N ASP A 98 6.09 25.94 9.27
CA ASP A 98 5.22 27.11 9.07
C ASP A 98 3.76 26.72 8.75
N GLN A 99 3.57 25.66 7.97
CA GLN A 99 2.24 25.10 7.68
C GLN A 99 1.52 24.55 8.93
N GLY A 100 2.27 24.14 9.95
CA GLY A 100 1.76 23.67 11.24
C GLY A 100 0.82 22.46 11.15
N LYS A 101 -0.07 22.30 12.14
CA LYS A 101 -1.00 21.16 12.26
C LYS A 101 -2.07 21.06 11.16
N ARG A 102 -2.22 22.09 10.31
CA ARG A 102 -3.29 22.16 9.29
C ARG A 102 -3.19 21.06 8.23
N ALA A 103 -2.01 20.46 8.04
CA ALA A 103 -1.80 19.30 7.17
C ALA A 103 -2.22 17.96 7.82
N LEU A 104 -2.18 17.87 9.15
CA LEU A 104 -2.46 16.65 9.92
C LEU A 104 -3.96 16.47 10.18
N GLU A 105 -4.68 17.54 10.52
CA GLU A 105 -6.10 17.51 10.92
C GLU A 105 -7.05 17.00 9.83
N ARG A 106 -6.54 16.80 8.59
CA ARG A 106 -7.28 16.22 7.46
C ARG A 106 -7.15 14.70 7.35
N ARG A 107 -6.35 14.06 8.20
CA ARG A 107 -6.04 12.63 8.10
C ARG A 107 -7.01 11.82 8.96
N GLY A 108 -8.00 11.23 8.30
CA GLY A 108 -8.97 10.33 8.90
C GLY A 108 -8.56 8.85 8.70
N PRO A 109 -9.52 7.92 8.50
CA PRO A 109 -9.22 6.53 8.14
C PRO A 109 -8.49 6.43 6.79
N ALA A 110 -8.23 5.20 6.32
CA ALA A 110 -7.59 4.96 5.03
C ALA A 110 -8.18 5.83 3.91
N ARG A 111 -7.32 6.39 3.05
CA ARG A 111 -7.78 7.22 1.94
C ARG A 111 -8.73 6.43 1.06
N SER A 112 -9.84 7.06 0.68
CA SER A 112 -10.78 6.46 -0.27
C SER A 112 -10.07 6.17 -1.59
N ARG A 113 -10.54 5.13 -2.29
CA ARG A 113 -10.06 4.77 -3.63
C ARG A 113 -9.99 5.98 -4.57
N GLN A 114 -11.03 6.81 -4.59
CA GLN A 114 -11.07 8.01 -5.43
C GLN A 114 -9.99 9.02 -5.06
N ALA A 115 -9.73 9.22 -3.76
CA ALA A 115 -8.66 10.12 -3.31
C ALA A 115 -7.27 9.60 -3.70
N VAL A 116 -7.05 8.28 -3.62
CA VAL A 116 -5.80 7.65 -4.06
C VAL A 116 -5.61 7.81 -5.56
N LEU A 117 -6.64 7.48 -6.36
CA LEU A 117 -6.59 7.63 -7.81
C LEU A 117 -6.41 9.09 -8.25
N GLY A 118 -7.05 10.03 -7.55
CA GLY A 118 -6.86 11.46 -7.77
C GLY A 118 -5.42 11.92 -7.51
N ALA A 119 -4.77 11.37 -6.47
CA ALA A 119 -3.40 11.71 -6.13
C ALA A 119 -2.38 11.17 -7.15
N ILE A 120 -2.54 9.92 -7.61
CA ILE A 120 -1.63 9.32 -8.60
C ILE A 120 -1.87 9.81 -10.04
N GLY A 121 -3.01 10.47 -10.28
CA GLY A 121 -3.39 11.01 -11.58
C GLY A 121 -3.57 9.94 -12.65
N SER A 122 -3.11 10.22 -13.87
CA SER A 122 -3.21 9.32 -15.02
C SER A 122 -2.06 8.30 -15.11
N ASP A 123 -1.35 8.02 -14.01
CA ASP A 123 -0.26 7.03 -14.00
C ASP A 123 -0.84 5.61 -14.15
N PRO A 124 -0.63 4.94 -15.30
CA PRO A 124 -1.26 3.65 -15.58
C PRO A 124 -0.67 2.52 -14.73
N MET A 125 0.60 2.61 -14.34
CA MET A 125 1.26 1.60 -13.52
C MET A 125 0.72 1.66 -12.10
N MET A 126 0.62 2.86 -11.52
CA MET A 126 0.04 3.04 -10.18
C MET A 126 -1.45 2.69 -10.14
N ALA A 127 -2.22 3.04 -11.17
CA ALA A 127 -3.62 2.65 -11.27
C ALA A 127 -3.77 1.12 -11.37
N GLY A 128 -2.89 0.47 -12.13
CA GLY A 128 -2.80 -0.99 -12.21
C GLY A 128 -2.48 -1.65 -10.87
N LEU A 129 -1.54 -1.09 -10.10
CA LEU A 129 -1.22 -1.55 -8.75
C LEU A 129 -2.41 -1.42 -7.81
N VAL A 130 -3.09 -0.27 -7.80
CA VAL A 130 -4.31 -0.08 -7.00
C VAL A 130 -5.33 -1.16 -7.33
N GLY A 131 -5.62 -1.37 -8.62
CA GLY A 131 -6.57 -2.40 -9.04
C GLY A 131 -6.14 -3.82 -8.65
N LEU A 132 -4.85 -4.16 -8.79
CA LEU A 132 -4.33 -5.46 -8.40
C LEU A 132 -4.52 -5.71 -6.89
N PHE A 133 -4.06 -4.78 -6.05
CA PHE A 133 -4.07 -4.95 -4.60
C PHE A 133 -5.44 -4.72 -3.94
N GLU A 134 -6.43 -4.19 -4.67
CA GLU A 134 -7.85 -4.24 -4.29
C GLU A 134 -8.44 -5.66 -4.38
N ARG A 135 -7.84 -6.55 -5.20
CA ARG A 135 -8.34 -7.90 -5.47
C ARG A 135 -7.45 -9.02 -4.95
N VAL A 136 -6.19 -8.73 -4.67
CA VAL A 136 -5.25 -9.70 -4.10
C VAL A 136 -5.75 -10.16 -2.73
N SER A 137 -5.81 -11.48 -2.57
CA SER A 137 -6.00 -12.17 -1.30
C SER A 137 -4.72 -12.95 -1.00
N ILE A 138 -4.09 -12.71 0.15
CA ILE A 138 -2.89 -13.45 0.54
C ILE A 138 -3.20 -14.94 0.68
N ALA A 139 -4.36 -15.29 1.23
CA ALA A 139 -4.78 -16.68 1.34
C ALA A 139 -4.76 -17.40 -0.01
N ALA A 140 -5.28 -16.75 -1.08
CA ALA A 140 -5.25 -17.30 -2.43
C ALA A 140 -3.82 -17.40 -2.99
N VAL A 141 -3.01 -16.34 -2.84
CA VAL A 141 -1.61 -16.32 -3.32
C VAL A 141 -0.77 -17.43 -2.67
N MET A 142 -0.99 -17.70 -1.38
CA MET A 142 -0.25 -18.72 -0.65
C MET A 142 -0.78 -20.14 -0.92
N ALA A 143 -2.07 -20.31 -1.19
CA ALA A 143 -2.63 -21.60 -1.60
C ALA A 143 -2.04 -22.09 -2.94
N GLU A 144 -1.84 -21.17 -3.90
CA GLU A 144 -1.19 -21.48 -5.18
C GLU A 144 0.30 -21.80 -5.04
N ALA A 145 0.99 -21.23 -4.04
CA ALA A 145 2.39 -21.55 -3.78
C ALA A 145 2.56 -22.98 -3.23
N GLY A 146 1.57 -23.48 -2.47
CA GLY A 146 1.56 -24.83 -1.92
C GLY A 146 1.31 -25.94 -2.93
N THR A 147 0.66 -25.65 -4.08
CA THR A 147 0.34 -26.66 -5.11
C THR A 147 1.51 -26.96 -6.05
N VAL A 148 2.54 -26.11 -6.12
CA VAL A 148 3.76 -26.36 -6.92
C VAL A 148 4.71 -27.35 -6.22
N GLY A 149 4.38 -27.82 -5.02
CA GLY A 149 5.19 -28.73 -4.21
C GLY A 149 4.66 -30.17 -4.03
N SER A 150 3.57 -30.57 -4.69
CA SER A 150 3.03 -31.94 -4.51
C SER A 150 2.34 -32.49 -5.76
N VAL A 151 3.13 -33.03 -6.69
CA VAL A 151 2.63 -34.09 -7.58
C VAL A 151 3.25 -35.41 -7.11
N GLY A 152 2.59 -36.02 -6.12
CA GLY A 152 2.72 -37.44 -5.81
C GLY A 152 1.48 -38.17 -6.35
N PRO A 153 1.59 -39.42 -6.85
CA PRO A 153 0.49 -40.08 -7.53
C PRO A 153 -0.50 -40.68 -6.50
N GLY A 154 -1.79 -40.38 -6.67
CA GLY A 154 -2.89 -41.25 -6.25
C GLY A 154 -3.64 -40.87 -4.97
N ALA A 155 -4.96 -40.63 -5.10
CA ALA A 155 -6.04 -41.35 -4.41
C ALA A 155 -7.38 -40.58 -4.41
N THR A 156 -8.25 -40.94 -5.35
CA THR A 156 -9.69 -41.24 -5.25
C THR A 156 -10.57 -40.71 -4.08
N GLY A 157 -11.54 -39.83 -4.43
CA GLY A 157 -13.00 -39.87 -4.08
C GLY A 157 -13.51 -39.47 -2.68
N PRO A 158 -14.85 -39.35 -2.45
CA PRO A 158 -15.79 -38.36 -3.04
C PRO A 158 -16.76 -37.70 -2.01
N SER A 159 -17.75 -36.89 -2.50
CA SER A 159 -19.02 -36.42 -1.85
C SER A 159 -18.99 -35.01 -1.21
N ALA A 160 -20.00 -34.12 -1.26
CA ALA A 160 -21.44 -34.27 -1.47
C ALA A 160 -22.09 -32.97 -2.03
N THR A 161 -23.24 -33.16 -2.67
CA THR A 161 -24.24 -32.21 -3.20
C THR A 161 -25.19 -31.65 -2.14
N GLY A 162 -25.82 -30.49 -2.39
CA GLY A 162 -27.16 -30.18 -1.84
C GLY A 162 -27.48 -28.70 -1.67
N ALA A 163 -28.50 -28.21 -2.39
CA ALA A 163 -28.94 -26.82 -2.47
C ALA A 163 -30.28 -26.55 -1.75
N GLY A 164 -30.39 -25.36 -1.13
CA GLY A 164 -31.60 -24.52 -0.93
C GLY A 164 -32.66 -24.96 0.11
N PRO A 165 -33.69 -24.13 0.42
CA PRO A 165 -33.97 -22.77 -0.06
C PRO A 165 -34.39 -21.73 1.02
N ALA A 166 -34.67 -20.51 0.55
CA ALA A 166 -35.02 -19.27 1.24
C ALA A 166 -36.40 -19.25 1.95
N ARG A 167 -36.56 -18.33 2.92
CA ARG A 167 -37.85 -17.78 3.39
C ARG A 167 -37.72 -16.29 3.78
N SER A 168 -38.88 -15.63 3.84
CA SER A 168 -39.18 -14.25 3.45
C SER A 168 -39.76 -13.36 4.59
N GLY A 169 -39.37 -12.07 4.63
CA GLY A 169 -40.15 -10.87 5.01
C GLY A 169 -40.60 -10.66 6.48
N PRO A 170 -41.17 -9.47 6.86
CA PRO A 170 -41.44 -8.26 6.06
C PRO A 170 -40.94 -6.92 6.68
N ALA A 171 -41.35 -5.85 6.03
CA ALA A 171 -40.93 -4.45 6.07
C ALA A 171 -41.30 -3.61 7.32
N GLY A 172 -40.60 -2.47 7.48
CA GLY A 172 -41.01 -1.33 8.29
C GLY A 172 -40.42 -0.04 7.75
N ALA A 173 -41.26 0.96 7.50
CA ALA A 173 -40.96 2.18 6.74
C ALA A 173 -40.92 3.46 7.60
N GLY A 174 -40.02 4.38 7.22
CA GLY A 174 -40.16 5.85 7.33
C GLY A 174 -39.54 6.56 8.55
N PRO A 175 -39.37 7.90 8.53
CA PRO A 175 -39.61 8.84 7.43
C PRO A 175 -38.40 9.73 7.05
N ALA A 176 -38.54 10.38 5.89
CA ALA A 176 -37.68 11.40 5.34
C ALA A 176 -37.70 12.72 6.13
N ARG A 177 -36.57 13.45 6.14
CA ARG A 177 -36.54 14.89 6.40
C ARG A 177 -35.62 15.60 5.41
N SER A 178 -36.05 16.80 5.06
CA SER A 178 -35.67 17.62 3.92
C SER A 178 -34.83 18.84 4.32
N GLY A 179 -33.81 19.13 3.51
CA GLY A 179 -33.26 20.46 3.17
C GLY A 179 -32.29 21.14 4.16
N PRO A 180 -31.60 22.24 3.75
CA PRO A 180 -31.49 22.82 2.39
C PRO A 180 -30.04 22.98 1.88
N ALA A 181 -29.95 23.40 0.62
CA ALA A 181 -28.75 23.74 -0.12
C ALA A 181 -27.99 24.96 0.43
N GLY A 182 -26.66 24.91 0.36
CA GLY A 182 -25.75 26.03 0.63
C GLY A 182 -24.66 26.09 -0.44
N ALA A 183 -24.51 27.25 -1.06
CA ALA A 183 -23.67 27.52 -2.21
C ALA A 183 -22.21 27.92 -1.84
N GLY A 184 -21.25 27.50 -2.67
CA GLY A 184 -19.93 28.13 -2.88
C GLY A 184 -18.84 27.89 -1.81
N PRO A 185 -17.53 28.08 -2.13
CA PRO A 185 -17.04 29.00 -3.16
C PRO A 185 -16.10 28.40 -4.22
N VAL A 186 -16.04 29.19 -5.28
CA VAL A 186 -15.25 29.12 -6.51
C VAL A 186 -13.74 29.23 -6.23
N ARG A 187 -12.93 28.41 -6.89
CA ARG A 187 -11.46 28.55 -6.94
C ARG A 187 -11.07 29.51 -8.08
N PRO A 188 -10.20 30.52 -7.84
CA PRO A 188 -9.67 31.35 -8.92
C PRO A 188 -8.66 30.58 -9.76
N GLY A 189 -8.85 30.62 -11.08
CA GLY A 189 -7.86 30.23 -12.06
C GLY A 189 -6.80 31.32 -12.25
N THR A 190 -5.61 30.91 -12.68
CA THR A 190 -4.59 31.80 -13.24
C THR A 190 -4.45 31.54 -14.75
N PRO A 191 -4.25 32.57 -15.57
CA PRO A 191 -4.43 32.49 -17.01
C PRO A 191 -3.18 31.99 -17.75
N ALA A 192 -3.44 31.43 -18.93
CA ALA A 192 -2.47 31.01 -19.93
C ALA A 192 -2.10 32.15 -20.89
N THR A 193 -0.86 32.14 -21.38
CA THR A 193 -0.37 32.46 -22.75
C THR A 193 1.15 32.24 -22.74
N GLY A 194 1.87 31.72 -23.75
CA GLY A 194 1.55 31.16 -25.06
C GLY A 194 2.88 30.84 -25.80
N SER A 195 2.83 29.89 -26.74
CA SER A 195 3.63 29.79 -27.99
C SER A 195 5.17 29.61 -27.92
N ALA A 196 5.91 28.89 -28.77
CA ALA A 196 5.73 27.82 -29.77
C ALA A 196 7.14 27.46 -30.31
N ASN A 197 7.36 26.18 -30.63
CA ASN A 197 8.26 25.59 -31.66
C ASN A 197 8.58 24.16 -31.20
N GLY A 198 8.44 23.08 -31.97
CA GLY A 198 8.57 22.93 -33.42
C GLY A 198 9.63 21.83 -33.61
N GLY A 199 9.19 20.60 -33.93
CA GLY A 199 10.12 19.46 -34.10
C GLY A 199 9.46 18.10 -34.00
N THR A 200 8.66 17.73 -35.01
CA THR A 200 8.20 16.35 -35.18
C THR A 200 9.29 15.54 -35.89
N SER A 201 10.10 14.80 -35.13
CA SER A 201 10.81 13.63 -35.65
C SER A 201 10.00 12.40 -35.28
N SER A 202 9.40 11.78 -36.29
CA SER A 202 8.64 10.53 -36.20
C SER A 202 9.56 9.37 -35.79
N GLY A 203 9.78 9.23 -34.48
CA GLY A 203 10.23 7.98 -33.89
C GLY A 203 9.08 6.99 -33.89
N ARG A 204 9.18 5.91 -34.67
CA ARG A 204 8.25 4.78 -34.66
C ARG A 204 8.21 4.19 -33.26
N GLY A 205 7.24 4.63 -32.46
CA GLY A 205 6.97 4.05 -31.15
C GLY A 205 6.47 2.62 -31.35
N ALA A 206 7.21 1.67 -30.78
CA ALA A 206 6.75 0.31 -30.55
C ALA A 206 5.57 0.33 -29.56
N ASN A 207 4.40 0.80 -30.00
CA ASN A 207 3.20 0.72 -29.21
C ASN A 207 2.57 -0.64 -29.55
N GLY A 208 2.95 -1.67 -28.79
CA GLY A 208 2.32 -2.99 -28.87
C GLY A 208 0.80 -2.82 -28.81
N GLY A 209 0.09 -3.52 -29.69
CA GLY A 209 -1.37 -3.47 -29.75
C GLY A 209 -2.03 -3.83 -28.42
N PRO A 210 -3.37 -3.70 -28.30
CA PRO A 210 -4.10 -3.95 -27.05
C PRO A 210 -3.76 -5.30 -26.40
N ALA A 211 -3.61 -6.38 -27.19
CA ALA A 211 -3.16 -7.69 -26.71
C ALA A 211 -1.74 -7.69 -26.12
N GLY A 212 -0.82 -6.89 -26.68
CA GLY A 212 0.54 -6.77 -26.17
C GLY A 212 0.62 -5.98 -24.86
N LYS A 213 -0.27 -5.01 -24.66
CA LYS A 213 -0.38 -4.25 -23.39
C LYS A 213 -0.97 -5.11 -22.27
N GLU A 214 -1.96 -5.93 -22.60
CA GLU A 214 -2.55 -6.89 -21.67
C GLU A 214 -1.52 -7.94 -21.23
N ALA A 215 -0.80 -8.54 -22.18
CA ALA A 215 0.26 -9.51 -21.86
C ALA A 215 1.36 -8.90 -20.96
N ALA A 216 1.76 -7.65 -21.23
CA ALA A 216 2.73 -6.95 -20.38
C ALA A 216 2.20 -6.68 -18.96
N ALA A 217 0.92 -6.34 -18.82
CA ALA A 217 0.28 -6.14 -17.52
C ALA A 217 0.20 -7.45 -16.71
N VAL A 218 -0.16 -8.56 -17.37
CA VAL A 218 -0.17 -9.90 -16.76
C VAL A 218 1.24 -10.28 -16.29
N ALA A 219 2.26 -10.10 -17.13
CA ALA A 219 3.64 -10.39 -16.77
C ALA A 219 4.14 -9.54 -15.58
N ALA A 220 3.75 -8.27 -15.51
CA ALA A 220 4.08 -7.39 -14.40
C ALA A 220 3.38 -7.85 -13.09
N ALA A 221 2.11 -8.26 -13.17
CA ALA A 221 1.37 -8.81 -12.04
C ALA A 221 2.01 -10.10 -11.52
N GLU A 222 2.34 -11.05 -12.40
CA GLU A 222 3.01 -12.30 -12.00
C GLU A 222 4.36 -12.06 -11.33
N LYS A 223 5.14 -11.08 -11.81
CA LYS A 223 6.39 -10.69 -11.14
C LYS A 223 6.14 -10.19 -9.72
N ILE A 224 5.07 -9.44 -9.49
CA ILE A 224 4.68 -8.95 -8.16
C ILE A 224 4.24 -10.13 -7.28
N LEU A 225 3.37 -11.00 -7.78
CA LEU A 225 2.91 -12.18 -7.04
C LEU A 225 4.08 -13.11 -6.69
N GLY A 226 5.02 -13.31 -7.61
CA GLY A 226 6.26 -14.05 -7.36
C GLY A 226 7.08 -13.48 -6.20
N LYS A 227 7.14 -12.14 -6.04
CA LYS A 227 7.78 -11.52 -4.87
C LYS A 227 7.01 -11.76 -3.57
N ILE A 228 5.67 -11.80 -3.62
CA ILE A 228 4.84 -12.04 -2.43
C ILE A 228 5.01 -13.48 -1.96
N ARG A 229 5.07 -14.44 -2.89
CA ARG A 229 5.25 -15.87 -2.62
C ARG A 229 6.57 -16.20 -1.87
N THR A 230 7.55 -15.30 -1.85
CA THR A 230 8.81 -15.49 -1.09
C THR A 230 8.79 -14.90 0.32
N LYS A 231 7.69 -14.27 0.74
CA LYS A 231 7.55 -13.66 2.06
C LYS A 231 7.01 -14.64 3.09
N ALA A 232 7.18 -14.30 4.36
CA ALA A 232 6.69 -15.11 5.46
C ALA A 232 5.15 -15.20 5.46
N PRO A 233 4.56 -16.41 5.33
CA PRO A 233 3.11 -16.57 5.30
C PRO A 233 2.38 -15.96 6.50
N ILE A 234 2.90 -16.14 7.72
CA ILE A 234 2.28 -15.59 8.93
C ILE A 234 2.32 -14.06 8.91
N ALA A 235 3.47 -13.48 8.56
CA ALA A 235 3.62 -12.03 8.44
C ALA A 235 2.67 -11.42 7.39
N LEU A 236 2.51 -12.08 6.24
CA LEU A 236 1.59 -11.62 5.19
C LEU A 236 0.12 -11.68 5.65
N ARG A 237 -0.30 -12.78 6.29
CA ARG A 237 -1.66 -12.93 6.82
C ARG A 237 -1.97 -11.85 7.85
N LEU A 238 -1.07 -11.63 8.80
CA LEU A 238 -1.23 -10.61 9.84
C LEU A 238 -1.21 -9.20 9.23
N SER A 239 -0.33 -8.94 8.26
CA SER A 239 -0.32 -7.68 7.52
C SER A 239 -1.65 -7.43 6.80
N GLU A 240 -2.23 -8.45 6.16
CA GLU A 240 -3.53 -8.34 5.51
C GLU A 240 -4.63 -7.97 6.50
N GLU A 241 -4.71 -8.67 7.63
CA GLU A 241 -5.68 -8.37 8.67
C GLU A 241 -5.52 -6.95 9.23
N LEU A 242 -4.29 -6.55 9.56
CA LEU A 242 -3.98 -5.24 10.14
C LEU A 242 -4.28 -4.09 9.17
N ILE A 243 -4.00 -4.26 7.88
CA ILE A 243 -4.29 -3.26 6.85
C ILE A 243 -5.80 -3.19 6.57
N GLU A 244 -6.48 -4.34 6.47
CA GLU A 244 -7.90 -4.36 6.16
C GLU A 244 -8.78 -3.88 7.31
N LYS A 245 -8.50 -4.33 8.54
CA LYS A 245 -9.32 -3.96 9.69
C LYS A 245 -8.80 -2.67 10.35
N GLY A 246 -7.51 -2.60 10.65
CA GLY A 246 -6.93 -1.44 11.33
C GLY A 246 -6.94 -0.17 10.47
N GLY A 247 -6.79 -0.32 9.15
CA GLY A 247 -6.78 0.82 8.21
C GLY A 247 -8.06 1.67 8.27
N ASP A 248 -9.19 1.07 8.66
CA ASP A 248 -10.48 1.75 8.80
C ASP A 248 -10.81 2.15 10.24
N ALA A 249 -10.07 1.64 11.22
CA ALA A 249 -10.32 1.88 12.65
C ALA A 249 -9.84 3.27 13.10
N ALA A 250 -10.10 3.64 14.36
CA ALA A 250 -9.36 4.75 14.98
C ALA A 250 -7.87 4.38 15.08
N LEU A 251 -6.98 5.38 15.13
CA LEU A 251 -5.54 5.11 15.16
C LEU A 251 -5.16 4.27 16.39
N ASP A 252 -5.71 4.61 17.56
CA ASP A 252 -5.42 3.89 18.81
C ASP A 252 -5.88 2.43 18.75
N ASP A 253 -7.06 2.18 18.16
CA ASP A 253 -7.57 0.82 17.95
C ASP A 253 -6.65 0.03 17.00
N GLY A 254 -6.24 0.65 15.88
CA GLY A 254 -5.31 0.03 14.93
C GLY A 254 -3.95 -0.30 15.56
N LEU A 255 -3.44 0.58 16.44
CA LEU A 255 -2.21 0.32 17.19
C LEU A 255 -2.40 -0.79 18.22
N ALA A 256 -3.55 -0.86 18.88
CA ALA A 256 -3.88 -1.95 19.79
C ALA A 256 -3.98 -3.30 19.05
N MET A 257 -4.49 -3.31 17.82
CA MET A 257 -4.50 -4.50 16.96
C MET A 257 -3.09 -4.98 16.62
N GLU A 258 -2.18 -4.07 16.24
CA GLU A 258 -0.77 -4.44 16.03
C GLU A 258 -0.19 -5.05 17.32
N MET A 259 -0.41 -4.41 18.48
CA MET A 259 0.08 -4.92 19.75
C MET A 259 -0.46 -6.32 20.08
N ALA A 260 -1.73 -6.59 19.79
CA ALA A 260 -2.38 -7.87 20.06
C ALA A 260 -1.74 -9.05 19.29
N HIS A 261 -1.11 -8.78 18.14
CA HIS A 261 -0.45 -9.81 17.33
C HIS A 261 1.06 -9.96 17.61
N MET A 262 1.63 -9.16 18.52
CA MET A 262 3.07 -9.21 18.82
C MET A 262 3.51 -10.58 19.34
N GLU A 263 2.72 -11.17 20.23
CA GLU A 263 3.02 -12.49 20.81
C GLU A 263 2.98 -13.59 19.74
N GLU A 264 2.01 -13.52 18.83
CA GLU A 264 1.83 -14.48 17.74
C GLU A 264 2.98 -14.39 16.73
N ILE A 265 3.30 -13.19 16.23
CA ILE A 265 4.32 -13.03 15.19
C ILE A 265 5.71 -13.41 15.69
N PHE A 266 6.11 -12.95 16.87
CA PHE A 266 7.47 -13.18 17.37
C PHE A 266 7.71 -14.60 17.90
N ARG A 267 6.65 -15.40 18.07
CA ARG A 267 6.77 -16.83 18.39
C ARG A 267 6.80 -17.74 17.17
N SER A 268 6.51 -17.22 15.98
CA SER A 268 6.55 -18.02 14.75
C SER A 268 7.97 -18.49 14.41
N GLU A 269 8.08 -19.68 13.84
CA GLU A 269 9.34 -20.17 13.28
C GLU A 269 9.81 -19.28 12.13
N ASP A 270 8.86 -18.71 11.37
CA ASP A 270 9.16 -17.75 10.30
C ASP A 270 9.90 -16.49 10.82
N ALA A 271 9.47 -15.91 11.94
CA ALA A 271 10.17 -14.78 12.55
C ALA A 271 11.58 -15.17 13.01
N ILE A 272 11.72 -16.36 13.62
CA ILE A 272 13.02 -16.87 14.08
C ILE A 272 13.98 -17.06 12.90
N GLU A 273 13.55 -17.74 11.82
CA GLU A 273 14.35 -17.97 10.61
C GLU A 273 14.70 -16.65 9.92
N GLY A 274 13.70 -15.77 9.75
CA GLY A 274 13.86 -14.49 9.06
C GLY A 274 14.85 -13.56 9.75
N LEU A 275 14.65 -13.34 11.06
CA LEU A 275 15.53 -12.47 11.86
C LEU A 275 16.95 -13.04 11.99
N SER A 276 17.09 -14.37 12.10
CA SER A 276 18.40 -15.02 12.21
C SER A 276 19.20 -15.06 10.89
N SER A 277 18.51 -14.82 9.77
CA SER A 277 19.08 -14.88 8.42
C SER A 277 19.48 -13.52 7.84
N VAL A 278 19.17 -12.41 8.53
CA VAL A 278 19.49 -11.05 8.07
C VAL A 278 20.97 -10.90 7.75
N GLY A 279 21.27 -10.40 6.55
CA GLY A 279 22.65 -10.20 6.07
C GLY A 279 23.41 -11.49 5.72
N ARG A 280 22.75 -12.65 5.73
CA ARG A 280 23.37 -13.96 5.46
C ARG A 280 22.76 -14.62 4.22
N LYS A 281 21.62 -15.31 4.40
CA LYS A 281 20.95 -16.10 3.36
C LYS A 281 19.50 -15.64 3.22
N GLN A 282 18.89 -15.96 2.08
CA GLN A 282 17.45 -15.81 1.94
C GLN A 282 16.74 -16.80 2.88
N PRO A 283 15.86 -16.35 3.78
CA PRO A 283 15.13 -17.24 4.69
C PRO A 283 14.14 -18.13 3.93
N ALA A 284 13.92 -19.34 4.45
CA ALA A 284 12.94 -20.29 3.93
C ALA A 284 11.74 -20.38 4.89
N PHE A 285 10.68 -19.65 4.58
CA PHE A 285 9.49 -19.58 5.41
C PHE A 285 8.56 -20.78 5.21
N ARG A 286 7.92 -21.22 6.30
CA ARG A 286 7.08 -22.43 6.37
C ARG A 286 5.66 -22.14 6.85
N GLY A 287 5.39 -20.94 7.34
CA GLY A 287 4.06 -20.54 7.81
C GLY A 287 3.67 -21.22 9.12
N ARG A 288 4.63 -21.40 10.02
CA ARG A 288 4.45 -21.97 11.36
C ARG A 288 5.19 -21.15 12.39
#